data_AF-A0A841V5D7-F1
#
_entry.id   AF-A0A841V5D7-F1
#
_cell.length_a   1.000
_cell.length_b   1.000
_cell.length_c   1.000
_cell.angle_alpha   90.00
_cell.angle_beta   90.00
_cell.angle_gamma   90.00
#
_symmetry.space_group_name_H-M   'P 1'
#
loop_
_entity.id
_entity.type
_entity.pdbx_description
1 polymer ?
#
loop_
_entity_poly.entity_id
_entity_poly.type
_entity_poly.pdbx_seq_one_letter_code
_entity_poly.pdbx_strand_id
1 'polypeptide(L)'
;MKPQLFLQVLTAGSIVLGSIATISPPSLAQSQTYFCERSDDGVWTTYAKNYNNKKIPVIRWIKTLGNYTPKVRCQEVSSRFQNAYGKGILNYLTSGISPNGQAVICAASQYGGPCSQLLFTLKSHRDASSVLQNLVEIGYRARGPLLQSEDASSQIYIDMSKLLNEKAAQVEN
;
A
#
# COMPACT_ATOMS: atom_id res chain seq x y z
N MET A 1 65.28 -36.77 -36.38
CA MET A 1 64.44 -36.87 -37.60
C MET A 1 64.09 -38.34 -37.88
N LYS A 2 62.89 -38.81 -37.50
CA LYS A 2 62.08 -39.93 -38.03
C LYS A 2 60.82 -40.09 -37.12
N PRO A 3 59.68 -40.65 -37.55
CA PRO A 3 58.36 -40.06 -37.31
C PRO A 3 57.64 -40.72 -36.13
N GLN A 4 56.70 -40.01 -35.52
CA GLN A 4 55.80 -40.58 -34.52
C GLN A 4 54.49 -40.96 -35.22
N LEU A 5 54.18 -42.26 -35.17
CA LEU A 5 52.97 -42.88 -35.68
C LEU A 5 51.75 -42.48 -34.84
N PHE A 6 50.66 -42.13 -35.52
CA PHE A 6 49.34 -41.89 -34.94
C PHE A 6 48.82 -43.16 -34.27
N LEU A 7 48.38 -43.06 -33.02
CA LEU A 7 47.53 -44.06 -32.37
C LEU A 7 46.23 -43.39 -31.92
N GLN A 8 45.13 -43.89 -32.47
CA GLN A 8 43.77 -43.42 -32.26
C GLN A 8 43.27 -43.85 -30.87
N VAL A 9 42.65 -42.92 -30.12
CA VAL A 9 41.85 -43.25 -28.94
C VAL A 9 40.44 -42.73 -29.17
N LEU A 10 39.50 -43.65 -29.40
CA LEU A 10 38.06 -43.39 -29.37
C LEU A 10 37.65 -43.11 -27.92
N THR A 11 37.52 -41.85 -27.54
CA THR A 11 36.89 -41.44 -26.28
C THR A 11 35.37 -41.43 -26.45
N ALA A 12 34.70 -42.44 -25.88
CA ALA A 12 33.26 -42.45 -25.68
C ALA A 12 32.88 -41.40 -24.62
N GLY A 13 32.21 -40.33 -25.03
CA GLY A 13 31.71 -39.29 -24.13
C GLY A 13 30.44 -39.75 -23.41
N SER A 14 30.49 -39.88 -22.08
CA SER A 14 29.31 -40.10 -21.23
C SER A 14 28.67 -38.75 -20.92
N ILE A 15 27.41 -38.56 -21.34
CA ILE A 15 26.61 -37.37 -21.01
C ILE A 15 26.10 -37.53 -19.57
N VAL A 16 26.67 -36.78 -18.63
CA VAL A 16 26.15 -36.69 -17.26
C VAL A 16 25.01 -35.67 -17.26
N LEU A 17 23.77 -36.15 -17.19
CA LEU A 17 22.57 -35.33 -16.98
C LEU A 17 22.54 -34.87 -15.51
N GLY A 18 23.17 -33.73 -15.22
CA GLY A 18 23.05 -33.06 -13.93
C GLY A 18 21.65 -32.44 -13.76
N SER A 19 20.89 -32.92 -12.78
CA SER A 19 19.59 -32.35 -12.42
C SER A 19 19.81 -31.02 -11.70
N ILE A 20 19.51 -29.89 -12.33
CA ILE A 20 19.50 -28.59 -11.66
C ILE A 20 18.19 -28.51 -10.88
N ALA A 21 18.24 -28.67 -9.56
CA ALA A 21 17.09 -28.37 -8.71
C ALA A 21 16.84 -26.86 -8.72
N THR A 22 15.75 -26.42 -9.36
CA THR A 22 15.31 -25.03 -9.27
C THR A 22 14.71 -24.81 -7.88
N ILE A 23 15.54 -24.36 -6.94
CA ILE A 23 15.10 -23.89 -5.63
C ILE A 23 14.39 -22.56 -5.85
N SER A 24 13.08 -22.61 -6.08
CA SER A 24 12.24 -21.41 -5.99
C SER A 24 12.29 -20.90 -4.56
N PRO A 25 12.70 -19.64 -4.29
CA PRO A 25 12.62 -19.11 -2.94
C PRO A 25 11.17 -19.18 -2.46
N PRO A 26 10.90 -19.60 -1.21
CA PRO A 26 9.55 -19.57 -0.68
C PRO A 26 9.06 -18.12 -0.75
N SER A 27 7.95 -17.89 -1.46
CA SER A 27 7.20 -16.66 -1.25
C SER A 27 6.65 -16.73 0.16
N LEU A 28 7.37 -16.11 1.11
CA LEU A 28 6.76 -15.69 2.35
C LEU A 28 5.67 -14.69 1.93
N ALA A 29 4.47 -15.20 1.64
CA ALA A 29 3.26 -14.42 1.61
C ALA A 29 3.01 -13.96 3.05
N GLN A 30 3.83 -13.03 3.52
CA GLN A 30 3.53 -12.24 4.70
C GLN A 30 2.12 -11.72 4.47
N SER A 31 1.19 -12.13 5.33
CA SER A 31 -0.20 -11.71 5.23
C SER A 31 -0.22 -10.20 5.17
N GLN A 32 -0.50 -9.66 3.98
CA GLN A 32 -0.36 -8.24 3.72
C GLN A 32 -1.38 -7.50 4.59
N THR A 33 -0.92 -6.54 5.39
CA THR A 33 -1.79 -5.72 6.24
C THR A 33 -2.66 -4.82 5.37
N TYR A 34 -2.07 -4.14 4.39
CA TYR A 34 -2.79 -3.27 3.45
C TYR A 34 -2.79 -3.83 2.04
N PHE A 35 -3.96 -3.97 1.44
CA PHE A 35 -4.09 -4.64 0.15
C PHE A 35 -5.27 -4.10 -0.66
N CYS A 36 -5.21 -4.30 -1.97
CA CYS A 36 -6.27 -3.91 -2.89
C CYS A 36 -7.16 -5.11 -3.19
N GLU A 37 -8.47 -4.96 -3.02
CA GLU A 37 -9.44 -5.99 -3.37
C GLU A 37 -10.72 -5.34 -3.90
N ARG A 38 -11.50 -6.10 -4.67
CA ARG A 38 -12.84 -5.68 -5.10
C ARG A 38 -13.82 -6.02 -3.98
N SER A 39 -14.63 -5.06 -3.53
CA SER A 39 -15.72 -5.30 -2.59
C SER A 39 -16.87 -6.07 -3.25
N ASP A 40 -17.79 -6.57 -2.43
CA ASP A 40 -18.95 -7.35 -2.89
C ASP A 40 -19.85 -6.56 -3.85
N ASP A 41 -19.93 -5.24 -3.67
CA ASP A 41 -20.63 -4.33 -4.58
C ASP A 41 -19.79 -3.91 -5.81
N GLY A 42 -18.67 -4.59 -6.06
CA GLY A 42 -17.88 -4.46 -7.28
C GLY A 42 -16.91 -3.28 -7.30
N VAL A 43 -16.73 -2.55 -6.19
CA VAL A 43 -15.87 -1.35 -6.10
C VAL A 43 -14.46 -1.72 -5.66
N TRP A 44 -13.45 -1.20 -6.36
CA TRP A 44 -12.05 -1.39 -5.96
C TRP A 44 -11.77 -0.65 -4.66
N THR A 45 -11.25 -1.35 -3.67
CA THR A 45 -11.12 -0.85 -2.30
C THR A 45 -9.75 -1.21 -1.71
N THR A 46 -9.07 -0.21 -1.14
CA THR A 46 -7.91 -0.43 -0.27
C THR A 46 -8.42 -0.87 1.09
N TYR A 47 -8.03 -2.07 1.49
CA TYR A 47 -8.35 -2.67 2.77
C TYR A 47 -7.14 -2.68 3.69
N ALA A 48 -7.42 -2.73 5.00
CA ALA A 48 -6.46 -3.06 6.04
C ALA A 48 -6.93 -4.29 6.82
N LYS A 49 -6.01 -5.16 7.24
CA LYS A 49 -6.27 -6.18 8.27
C LYS A 49 -5.95 -5.59 9.64
N ASN A 50 -6.87 -5.70 10.59
CA ASN A 50 -6.53 -5.45 12.00
C ASN A 50 -5.81 -6.66 12.62
N TYR A 51 -5.50 -6.56 13.93
CA TYR A 51 -4.86 -7.62 14.70
C TYR A 51 -5.67 -8.94 14.74
N ASN A 52 -6.99 -8.87 14.57
CA ASN A 52 -7.88 -10.04 14.46
C ASN A 52 -8.04 -10.56 13.02
N ASN A 53 -7.20 -10.13 12.08
CA ASN A 53 -7.31 -10.42 10.64
C ASN A 53 -8.62 -9.97 9.98
N LYS A 54 -9.41 -9.11 10.64
CA LYS A 54 -10.64 -8.55 10.08
C LYS A 54 -10.30 -7.56 8.97
N LYS A 55 -10.98 -7.71 7.83
CA LYS A 55 -10.82 -6.85 6.66
C LYS A 55 -11.61 -5.54 6.84
N ILE A 56 -10.92 -4.41 6.87
CA ILE A 56 -11.48 -3.09 7.12
C ILE A 56 -11.32 -2.21 5.88
N PRO A 57 -12.40 -1.66 5.29
CA PRO A 57 -12.30 -0.79 4.12
C PRO A 57 -11.72 0.58 4.52
N VAL A 58 -10.57 0.93 3.92
CA VAL A 58 -9.88 2.21 4.17
C VAL A 58 -10.24 3.24 3.10
N ILE A 59 -10.10 2.90 1.81
CA ILE A 59 -10.36 3.81 0.69
C ILE A 59 -11.13 3.10 -0.42
N ARG A 60 -12.26 3.67 -0.84
CA ARG A 60 -13.05 3.17 -1.98
C ARG A 60 -12.76 3.98 -3.23
N TRP A 61 -12.38 3.31 -4.31
CA TRP A 61 -12.00 3.91 -5.58
C TRP A 61 -13.16 3.78 -6.57
N ILE A 62 -13.87 4.88 -6.83
CA ILE A 62 -15.08 4.88 -7.67
C ILE A 62 -14.83 5.55 -9.02
N LYS A 63 -14.05 6.63 -9.03
CA LYS A 63 -13.84 7.47 -10.21
C LYS A 63 -12.42 7.33 -10.77
N THR A 64 -12.34 7.26 -12.09
CA THR A 64 -11.09 7.40 -12.86
C THR A 64 -10.58 8.84 -12.77
N LEU A 65 -9.25 9.01 -12.64
CA LEU A 65 -8.58 10.32 -12.70
C LEU A 65 -7.52 10.31 -13.80
N GLY A 66 -7.80 10.98 -14.92
CA GLY A 66 -6.93 10.91 -16.09
C GLY A 66 -6.74 9.45 -16.54
N ASN A 67 -5.49 9.00 -16.61
CA ASN A 67 -5.14 7.62 -16.96
C ASN A 67 -5.23 6.62 -15.79
N TYR A 68 -5.52 7.10 -14.58
CA TYR A 68 -5.59 6.25 -13.38
C TYR A 68 -7.00 5.73 -13.15
N THR A 69 -7.25 4.49 -13.58
CA THR A 69 -8.51 3.78 -13.31
C THR A 69 -8.65 3.45 -11.81
N PRO A 70 -9.86 3.20 -11.31
CA PRO A 70 -10.07 2.79 -9.92
C PRO A 70 -9.21 1.60 -9.48
N LYS A 71 -9.06 0.59 -10.34
CA LYS A 71 -8.21 -0.57 -10.09
C LYS A 71 -6.75 -0.19 -9.91
N VAL A 72 -6.21 0.60 -10.84
CA VAL A 72 -4.81 1.04 -10.81
C VAL A 72 -4.54 1.87 -9.55
N ARG A 73 -5.41 2.83 -9.24
CA ARG A 73 -5.31 3.64 -8.00
C ARG A 73 -5.31 2.75 -6.77
N CYS A 74 -6.24 1.80 -6.70
CA CYS A 74 -6.32 0.86 -5.59
C CYS A 74 -5.02 0.05 -5.42
N GLN A 75 -4.46 -0.49 -6.49
CA GLN A 75 -3.23 -1.28 -6.44
C GLN A 75 -2.03 -0.44 -5.99
N GLU A 76 -1.80 0.72 -6.62
CA GLU A 76 -0.66 1.58 -6.31
C GLU A 76 -0.74 2.11 -4.88
N VAL A 77 -1.91 2.59 -4.47
CA VAL A 77 -2.07 3.20 -3.14
C VAL A 77 -1.98 2.12 -2.07
N SER A 78 -2.61 0.95 -2.24
CA SER A 78 -2.50 -0.13 -1.26
C SER A 78 -1.05 -0.61 -1.09
N SER A 79 -0.27 -0.66 -2.18
CA SER A 79 1.16 -0.96 -2.13
C SER A 79 1.96 0.08 -1.33
N ARG A 80 1.70 1.38 -1.54
CA ARG A 80 2.35 2.46 -0.78
C ARG A 80 1.96 2.44 0.70
N PHE A 81 0.70 2.13 1.02
CA PHE A 81 0.24 1.92 2.39
C PHE A 81 0.98 0.75 3.04
N GLN A 82 1.07 -0.40 2.37
CA GLN A 82 1.81 -1.56 2.89
C GLN A 82 3.28 -1.23 3.11
N ASN A 83 3.91 -0.50 2.18
CA ASN A 83 5.30 -0.08 2.32
C ASN A 83 5.50 0.87 3.51
N ALA A 84 4.63 1.86 3.67
CA ALA A 84 4.67 2.79 4.79
C ALA A 84 4.44 2.08 6.13
N TYR A 85 3.52 1.11 6.17
CA TYR A 85 3.29 0.26 7.33
C TYR A 85 4.52 -0.59 7.67
N GLY A 86 5.11 -1.27 6.69
CA GLY A 86 6.31 -2.09 6.88
C GLY A 86 7.54 -1.30 7.33
N LYS A 87 7.58 0.01 7.04
CA LYS A 87 8.60 0.95 7.51
C LYS A 87 8.30 1.57 8.88
N GLY A 88 7.14 1.30 9.48
CA GLY A 88 6.73 1.89 10.76
C GLY A 88 6.42 3.39 10.71
N ILE A 89 6.09 3.93 9.53
CA ILE A 89 5.83 5.37 9.33
C ILE A 89 4.34 5.69 9.14
N LEU A 90 3.47 4.68 9.05
CA LEU A 90 2.02 4.83 8.84
C LEU A 90 1.26 4.85 10.17
N ASN A 91 1.67 5.70 11.11
CA ASN A 91 0.95 5.88 12.36
C ASN A 91 -0.20 6.88 12.18
N TYR A 92 0.05 7.92 11.40
CA TYR A 92 -0.91 8.95 11.06
C TYR A 92 -1.02 9.14 9.55
N LEU A 93 -2.22 9.43 9.07
CA LEU A 93 -2.43 10.05 7.77
C LEU A 93 -2.52 11.57 7.94
N THR A 94 -1.85 12.30 7.08
CA THR A 94 -1.94 13.77 7.03
C THR A 94 -1.92 14.26 5.59
N SER A 95 -2.14 15.55 5.39
CA SER A 95 -1.97 16.22 4.10
C SER A 95 -0.66 16.98 4.00
N GLY A 96 -0.23 17.23 2.77
CA GLY A 96 0.86 18.15 2.46
C GLY A 96 0.71 18.71 1.06
N ILE A 97 1.69 19.50 0.64
CA ILE A 97 1.80 20.03 -0.72
C ILE A 97 3.07 19.47 -1.35
N SER A 98 2.93 18.83 -2.51
CA SER A 98 4.08 18.34 -3.26
C SER A 98 4.86 19.50 -3.92
N PRO A 99 6.11 19.29 -4.34
CA PRO A 99 6.94 20.34 -4.95
C PRO A 99 6.32 21.01 -6.19
N ASN A 100 5.38 20.34 -6.87
CA ASN A 100 4.64 20.86 -8.02
C ASN A 100 3.29 21.52 -7.64
N GLY A 101 3.06 21.84 -6.37
CA GLY A 101 1.87 22.56 -5.88
C GLY A 101 0.61 21.71 -5.75
N GLN A 102 0.68 20.39 -5.93
CA GLN A 102 -0.48 19.51 -5.80
C GLN A 102 -0.71 19.11 -4.34
N ALA A 103 -1.97 19.03 -3.92
CA ALA A 103 -2.29 18.52 -2.60
C ALA A 103 -2.11 17.00 -2.56
N VAL A 104 -1.52 16.52 -1.47
CA VAL A 104 -1.18 15.11 -1.30
C VAL A 104 -1.63 14.59 0.06
N ILE A 105 -1.87 13.28 0.12
CA ILE A 105 -2.05 12.52 1.36
C ILE A 105 -0.78 11.71 1.62
N CYS A 106 -0.32 11.76 2.87
CA CYS A 106 0.95 11.19 3.28
C CYS A 106 0.83 10.41 4.58
N ALA A 107 1.80 9.53 4.81
CA ALA A 107 2.06 8.93 6.11
C ALA A 107 2.95 9.85 6.96
N ALA A 108 2.68 9.88 8.27
CA ALA A 108 3.52 10.49 9.28
C ALA A 108 3.68 9.51 10.46
N SER A 109 4.90 9.41 11.00
CA SER A 109 5.23 8.53 12.13
C SER A 109 4.76 9.07 13.47
N GLN A 110 4.57 10.38 13.59
CA GLN A 110 4.18 11.04 14.82
C GLN A 110 3.16 12.14 14.56
N TYR A 111 2.33 12.41 15.56
CA TYR A 111 1.39 13.53 15.53
C TYR A 111 2.14 14.85 15.39
N GLY A 112 1.65 15.75 14.53
CA GLY A 112 2.33 17.01 14.19
C GLY A 112 3.61 16.84 13.35
N GLY A 113 3.98 15.62 12.99
CA GLY A 113 5.16 15.33 12.17
C GLY A 113 4.96 15.64 10.69
N PRO A 114 6.05 15.78 9.90
CA PRO A 114 5.93 16.14 8.50
C PRO A 114 5.21 15.06 7.68
N CYS A 115 4.59 15.48 6.56
CA CYS A 115 4.18 14.59 5.47
C CYS A 115 5.44 13.85 4.95
N SER A 116 5.70 12.65 5.48
CA SER A 116 7.01 11.98 5.36
C SER A 116 7.07 11.02 4.18
N GLN A 117 5.97 10.34 3.88
CA GLN A 117 5.87 9.47 2.72
C GLN A 117 4.56 9.70 1.98
N LEU A 118 4.67 10.12 0.72
CA LEU A 118 3.53 10.28 -0.18
C LEU A 118 2.80 8.95 -0.37
N LEU A 119 1.50 8.96 -0.16
CA LEU A 119 0.62 7.82 -0.42
C LEU A 119 -0.14 8.04 -1.74
N PHE A 120 -0.77 9.20 -1.91
CA PHE A 120 -1.42 9.56 -3.17
C PHE A 120 -1.68 11.05 -3.30
N THR A 121 -1.81 11.49 -4.54
CA THR A 121 -2.08 12.88 -4.90
C THR A 121 -3.56 13.11 -5.14
N LEU A 122 -4.01 14.31 -4.79
CA LEU A 122 -5.38 14.78 -4.97
C LEU A 122 -5.51 15.59 -6.25
N LYS A 123 -6.72 15.66 -6.81
CA LYS A 123 -6.97 16.30 -8.10
C LYS A 123 -6.79 17.81 -8.05
N SER A 124 -7.16 18.47 -6.94
CA SER A 124 -7.00 19.91 -6.76
C SER A 124 -6.71 20.27 -5.31
N HIS A 125 -6.06 21.41 -5.08
CA HIS A 125 -5.78 21.95 -3.75
C HIS A 125 -7.05 22.31 -2.96
N ARG A 126 -8.10 22.79 -3.65
CA ARG A 126 -9.43 22.99 -3.06
C ARG A 126 -10.09 21.68 -2.66
N ASP A 127 -9.72 20.59 -3.31
CA ASP A 127 -10.20 19.24 -3.03
C ASP A 127 -9.41 18.61 -1.86
N ALA A 128 -8.36 19.25 -1.34
CA ALA A 128 -7.52 18.67 -0.30
C ALA A 128 -8.25 18.49 1.02
N SER A 129 -8.79 19.60 1.53
CA SER A 129 -9.60 19.61 2.74
C SER A 129 -10.91 18.86 2.54
N SER A 130 -11.53 18.95 1.35
CA SER A 130 -12.77 18.22 1.04
C SER A 130 -12.56 16.72 0.79
N VAL A 131 -11.41 16.27 0.28
CA VAL A 131 -11.08 14.84 0.13
C VAL A 131 -10.57 14.27 1.44
N LEU A 132 -9.86 15.03 2.27
CA LEU A 132 -9.64 14.64 3.67
C LEU A 132 -10.96 14.55 4.41
N GLN A 133 -11.83 15.56 4.30
CA GLN A 133 -13.20 15.52 4.84
C GLN A 133 -14.05 14.43 4.21
N ASN A 134 -13.82 14.01 2.95
CA ASN A 134 -14.54 12.91 2.32
C ASN A 134 -13.91 11.54 2.62
N LEU A 135 -12.62 11.43 2.88
CA LEU A 135 -11.97 10.22 3.41
C LEU A 135 -12.38 10.03 4.87
N VAL A 136 -12.52 11.14 5.58
CA VAL A 136 -13.24 11.27 6.84
C VAL A 136 -14.70 10.86 6.60
N GLU A 137 -15.55 11.47 5.76
CA GLU A 137 -16.98 11.10 5.50
C GLU A 137 -17.21 9.66 5.02
N ILE A 138 -16.36 9.13 4.14
CA ILE A 138 -16.36 7.73 3.70
C ILE A 138 -15.89 6.82 4.84
N GLY A 139 -15.04 7.33 5.74
CA GLY A 139 -14.77 6.76 7.06
C GLY A 139 -15.90 6.94 8.08
N TYR A 140 -16.66 8.03 7.98
CA TYR A 140 -17.63 8.59 8.95
C TYR A 140 -19.08 8.21 8.66
N ARG A 141 -19.34 7.44 7.59
CA ARG A 141 -20.52 6.55 7.58
C ARG A 141 -20.48 5.53 8.74
N ALA A 142 -19.35 5.44 9.45
CA ALA A 142 -19.20 4.94 10.81
C ALA A 142 -18.93 6.14 11.77
N ARG A 143 -19.90 6.52 12.61
CA ARG A 143 -19.91 7.77 13.42
C ARG A 143 -18.85 7.82 14.55
N GLY A 144 -18.25 9.00 14.79
CA GLY A 144 -17.53 9.40 16.01
C GLY A 144 -16.91 10.81 15.88
N PRO A 145 -16.79 11.64 16.95
CA PRO A 145 -16.44 13.07 16.82
C PRO A 145 -14.97 13.32 16.46
N LEU A 146 -14.73 14.27 15.56
CA LEU A 146 -13.40 14.86 15.33
C LEU A 146 -13.03 15.70 16.56
N LEU A 147 -12.03 15.25 17.32
CA LEU A 147 -11.35 16.12 18.27
C LEU A 147 -10.43 17.06 17.47
N GLN A 148 -10.90 18.29 17.27
CA GLN A 148 -10.07 19.39 16.80
C GLN A 148 -9.29 19.91 18.01
N SER A 149 -7.98 19.73 18.05
CA SER A 149 -7.14 20.51 18.95
C SER A 149 -6.96 21.89 18.33
N GLU A 150 -7.53 22.88 18.99
CA GLU A 150 -7.14 24.28 18.84
C GLU A 150 -5.63 24.36 19.15
N ASP A 151 -4.88 25.17 18.41
CA ASP A 151 -3.46 25.47 18.64
C ASP A 151 -2.42 24.49 18.08
N ALA A 152 -2.36 24.37 16.74
CA ALA A 152 -1.12 24.47 15.94
C ALA A 152 -1.36 24.05 14.48
N SER A 153 -1.50 25.02 13.57
CA SER A 153 -1.57 24.80 12.11
C SER A 153 -2.79 23.99 11.64
N SER A 154 -3.48 24.43 10.60
CA SER A 154 -4.74 23.86 10.07
C SER A 154 -4.63 22.43 9.46
N GLN A 155 -3.59 21.67 9.79
CA GLN A 155 -3.26 20.39 9.21
C GLN A 155 -3.86 19.23 10.02
N ILE A 156 -4.69 18.40 9.37
CA ILE A 156 -5.40 17.28 9.99
C ILE A 156 -4.48 16.05 10.10
N TYR A 157 -4.55 15.34 11.22
CA TYR A 157 -3.89 14.06 11.44
C TYR A 157 -4.93 13.00 11.82
N ILE A 158 -4.96 11.89 11.09
CA ILE A 158 -5.84 10.75 11.35
C ILE A 158 -4.99 9.62 11.91
N ASP A 159 -5.25 9.24 13.16
CA ASP A 159 -4.60 8.08 13.79
C ASP A 159 -5.11 6.78 13.16
N MET A 160 -4.19 6.01 12.56
CA MET A 160 -4.54 4.79 11.84
C MET A 160 -4.99 3.67 12.76
N SER A 161 -4.42 3.56 13.96
CA SER A 161 -4.81 2.52 14.91
C SER A 161 -6.24 2.75 15.40
N LYS A 162 -6.57 4.01 15.74
CA LYS A 162 -7.92 4.42 16.13
C LYS A 162 -8.92 4.20 15.01
N LEU A 163 -8.59 4.63 13.79
CA LEU A 163 -9.43 4.45 12.60
C LEU A 163 -9.79 2.97 12.37
N LEU A 164 -8.80 2.08 12.44
CA LEU A 164 -9.01 0.65 12.20
C LEU A 164 -9.83 -0.01 13.32
N ASN A 165 -9.59 0.36 14.57
CA ASN A 165 -10.35 -0.18 15.71
C ASN A 165 -11.83 0.27 15.69
N GLU A 166 -12.09 1.56 15.44
CA GLU A 166 -13.46 2.08 15.37
C GLU A 166 -14.24 1.47 14.19
N LYS A 167 -13.62 1.36 13.01
CA LYS A 167 -14.26 0.69 11.87
C LYS A 167 -14.51 -0.79 12.10
N ALA A 168 -13.64 -1.48 12.83
CA ALA A 168 -13.85 -2.88 13.17
C ALA A 168 -15.13 -3.05 14.02
N ALA A 169 -15.34 -2.19 15.02
CA ALA A 169 -16.52 -2.25 15.89
C ALA A 169 -17.84 -2.00 15.11
N GLN A 170 -17.80 -1.20 14.04
CA GLN A 170 -18.98 -0.85 13.24
C GLN A 170 -19.40 -1.93 12.25
N VAL A 171 -18.49 -2.84 11.89
CA VAL A 171 -18.80 -4.00 11.02
C VAL A 171 -19.44 -5.15 11.83
N GLU A 172 -19.46 -5.06 13.17
CA GLU A 172 -20.09 -6.05 14.05
C GLU A 172 -21.56 -5.75 14.40
N ASN A 173 -22.04 -4.54 14.10
CA ASN A 173 -23.44 -4.12 14.21
C ASN A 173 -24.11 -4.04 12.84
#